data_AF-A0A9E0SUJ2-F1
#
_entry.id   AF-A0A9E0SUJ2-F1
#
_cell.length_a   1.000
_cell.length_b   1.000
_cell.length_c   1.000
_cell.angle_alpha   90.00
_cell.angle_beta   90.00
_cell.angle_gamma   90.00
#
_symmetry.space_group_name_H-M   'P 1'
#
loop_
_entity.id
_entity.type
_entity.pdbx_description
1 polymer ?
#
loop_
_entity_poly.entity_id
_entity_poly.type
_entity_poly.pdbx_seq_one_letter_code
_entity_poly.pdbx_strand_id
1 'polypeptide(L)'
;MVELAILILCVCMVFALLRLKNPGVGRASDDADPNDLESAFVVLKKLALTPPKNVDEEAYRRLLHRIDGLVGRIVERHLQFLFRTEAKAPDIRRALGLDDPAATLRDIDIAAGDPEVLLYLCFFLYLGGTARDLGKVDGDAELMMRILDDLVRRRGYPPAQFFLGLVMKYGVRADLPGNLAEARRLLHLAVANGVDAAALELRGLDKHAPLRRLAGVRPDGVPRTA
;
A
#
# COMPACT_ATOMS: atom_id res chain seq x y z
N MET A 1 11.73 -0.43 36.40
CA MET A 1 11.16 -1.78 36.18
C MET A 1 9.63 -1.79 36.11
N VAL A 2 8.91 -0.95 36.87
CA VAL A 2 7.44 -0.89 36.85
C VAL A 2 6.88 -0.38 35.50
N GLU A 3 7.54 0.56 34.84
CA GLU A 3 7.08 1.09 33.53
C GLU A 3 7.15 0.08 32.38
N LEU A 4 8.13 -0.84 32.39
CA LEU A 4 8.25 -1.90 31.38
C LEU A 4 7.13 -2.93 31.52
N ALA A 5 6.75 -3.26 32.76
CA ALA A 5 5.63 -4.15 33.04
C ALA A 5 4.29 -3.54 32.58
N ILE A 6 4.10 -2.22 32.74
CA ILE A 6 2.92 -1.50 32.26
C ILE A 6 2.88 -1.47 30.72
N LEU A 7 4.02 -1.30 30.04
CA LEU A 7 4.07 -1.31 28.57
C LEU A 7 3.76 -2.70 27.99
N ILE A 8 4.29 -3.76 28.60
CA ILE A 8 3.98 -5.15 28.23
C ILE A 8 2.50 -5.45 28.50
N LEU A 9 1.96 -5.02 29.65
CA LEU A 9 0.54 -5.12 29.95
C LEU A 9 -0.32 -4.35 28.95
N CYS A 10 0.06 -3.15 28.51
CA CYS A 10 -0.69 -2.39 27.51
C CYS A 10 -0.65 -3.05 26.12
N VAL A 11 0.49 -3.56 25.67
CA VAL A 11 0.59 -4.27 24.38
C VAL A 11 -0.18 -5.60 24.46
N CYS A 12 -0.02 -6.37 25.53
CA CYS A 12 -0.76 -7.59 25.76
C CYS A 12 -2.27 -7.34 25.92
N MET A 13 -2.68 -6.23 26.53
CA MET A 13 -4.09 -5.87 26.72
C MET A 13 -4.71 -5.35 25.42
N VAL A 14 -3.96 -4.63 24.56
CA VAL A 14 -4.41 -4.30 23.19
C VAL A 14 -4.53 -5.57 22.34
N PHE A 15 -3.58 -6.50 22.44
CA PHE A 15 -3.68 -7.81 21.79
C PHE A 15 -4.82 -8.68 22.34
N ALA A 16 -5.08 -8.64 23.65
CA ALA A 16 -6.16 -9.36 24.30
C ALA A 16 -7.53 -8.74 24.01
N LEU A 17 -7.63 -7.41 23.98
CA LEU A 17 -8.85 -6.70 23.57
C LEU A 17 -9.13 -6.91 22.08
N LEU A 18 -8.11 -6.95 21.22
CA LEU A 18 -8.25 -7.33 19.81
C LEU A 18 -8.67 -8.80 19.66
N ARG A 19 -8.25 -9.71 20.55
CA ARG A 19 -8.71 -11.11 20.60
C ARG A 19 -10.13 -11.28 21.17
N LEU A 20 -10.50 -10.47 22.17
CA LEU A 20 -11.82 -10.56 22.82
C LEU A 20 -12.92 -9.91 21.97
N LYS A 21 -12.58 -8.88 21.18
CA LYS A 21 -13.51 -8.29 20.20
C LYS A 21 -13.56 -9.07 18.88
N ASN A 22 -12.55 -9.89 18.59
CA ASN A 22 -12.48 -10.76 17.42
C ASN A 22 -11.90 -12.15 17.81
N PRO A 23 -12.74 -13.07 18.33
CA PRO A 23 -12.28 -14.40 18.78
C PRO A 23 -11.75 -15.30 17.64
N GLY A 24 -11.76 -14.83 16.40
CA GLY A 24 -11.34 -15.57 15.21
C GLY A 24 -9.89 -15.37 14.74
N VAL A 25 -9.05 -14.54 15.37
CA VAL A 25 -7.67 -14.25 14.86
C VAL A 25 -6.66 -15.39 15.15
N GLY A 26 -7.11 -16.64 15.03
CA GLY A 26 -6.29 -17.86 15.02
C GLY A 26 -6.39 -18.64 13.69
N ARG A 27 -7.36 -18.33 12.83
CA ARG A 27 -7.42 -18.71 11.42
C ARG A 27 -8.08 -17.54 10.73
N ALA A 28 -7.45 -16.96 9.72
CA ALA A 28 -8.09 -15.93 8.91
C ALA A 28 -9.39 -16.53 8.34
N SER A 29 -10.53 -16.18 8.95
CA SER A 29 -11.82 -16.35 8.33
C SER A 29 -11.91 -15.26 7.27
N ASP A 30 -12.26 -15.64 6.05
CA ASP A 30 -12.42 -14.78 4.89
C ASP A 30 -13.54 -13.72 5.03
N ASP A 31 -14.18 -13.64 6.20
CA ASP A 31 -15.35 -12.80 6.50
C ASP A 31 -15.06 -11.55 7.35
N ALA A 32 -13.84 -11.00 7.32
CA ALA A 32 -13.62 -9.69 7.96
C ALA A 32 -14.36 -8.60 7.19
N ASP A 33 -15.29 -7.88 7.84
CA ASP A 33 -16.01 -6.74 7.25
C ASP A 33 -14.97 -5.82 6.56
N PRO A 34 -15.17 -5.40 5.30
CA PRO A 34 -14.30 -4.44 4.64
C PRO A 34 -13.95 -3.19 5.47
N ASN A 35 -14.84 -2.77 6.39
CA ASN A 35 -14.62 -1.70 7.37
C ASN A 35 -13.60 -2.06 8.47
N ASP A 36 -13.45 -3.34 8.82
CA ASP A 36 -12.51 -3.80 9.83
C ASP A 36 -11.06 -3.74 9.34
N LEU A 37 -10.83 -3.98 8.04
CA LEU A 37 -9.48 -3.94 7.46
C LEU A 37 -8.87 -2.53 7.48
N GLU A 38 -9.63 -1.51 7.07
CA GLU A 38 -9.14 -0.12 7.10
C GLU A 38 -8.94 0.37 8.53
N SER A 39 -9.83 -0.01 9.45
CA SER A 39 -9.71 0.33 10.87
C SER A 39 -8.46 -0.31 11.48
N ALA A 40 -8.21 -1.59 11.20
CA ALA A 40 -6.99 -2.28 11.61
C ALA A 40 -5.74 -1.63 11.01
N PHE A 41 -5.77 -1.26 9.73
CA PHE A 41 -4.69 -0.54 9.09
C PHE A 41 -4.37 0.76 9.82
N VAL A 42 -5.37 1.60 10.11
CA VAL A 42 -5.16 2.88 10.80
C VAL A 42 -4.53 2.69 12.18
N VAL A 43 -4.96 1.68 12.94
CA VAL A 43 -4.38 1.35 14.25
C VAL A 43 -2.92 0.94 14.13
N LEU A 44 -2.60 0.00 13.24
CA LEU A 44 -1.22 -0.47 13.06
C LEU A 44 -0.31 0.61 12.49
N LYS A 45 -0.80 1.39 11.51
CA LYS A 45 -0.06 2.49 10.90
C LYS A 45 0.27 3.56 11.92
N LYS A 46 -0.64 3.88 12.84
CA LYS A 46 -0.36 4.79 13.96
C LYS A 46 0.80 4.29 14.82
N LEU A 47 0.81 3.00 15.16
CA LEU A 47 1.91 2.40 15.94
C LEU A 47 3.24 2.44 15.18
N ALA A 48 3.21 2.24 13.86
CA ALA A 48 4.42 2.30 13.03
C ALA A 48 4.99 3.73 12.93
N LEU A 49 4.12 4.74 12.81
CA LEU A 49 4.54 6.15 12.70
C LEU A 49 5.00 6.74 14.04
N THR A 50 4.54 6.20 15.16
CA THR A 50 4.96 6.62 16.50
C THR A 50 5.38 5.39 17.32
N PRO A 51 6.52 4.77 16.98
CA PRO A 51 6.96 3.57 17.67
C PRO A 51 7.29 3.90 19.14
N PRO A 52 7.02 2.99 20.10
CA PRO A 52 7.45 3.16 21.47
C PRO A 52 8.97 3.35 21.56
N LYS A 53 9.43 4.19 22.50
CA LYS A 53 10.84 4.25 22.87
C LYS A 53 11.25 2.85 23.33
N ASN A 54 12.18 2.19 22.66
CA ASN A 54 12.62 0.80 22.87
C ASN A 54 11.80 -0.31 22.19
N VAL A 55 11.15 -0.03 21.04
CA VAL A 55 10.60 -1.12 20.24
C VAL A 55 11.74 -2.02 19.72
N ASP A 56 11.59 -3.32 19.90
CA ASP A 56 12.47 -4.34 19.32
C ASP A 56 12.42 -4.28 17.78
N GLU A 57 13.57 -4.37 17.12
CA GLU A 57 13.67 -4.20 15.66
C GLU A 57 12.91 -5.30 14.91
N GLU A 58 12.98 -6.54 15.41
CA GLU A 58 12.24 -7.67 14.85
C GLU A 58 10.72 -7.47 15.04
N ALA A 59 10.29 -7.00 16.22
CA ALA A 59 8.89 -6.63 16.45
C ALA A 59 8.41 -5.51 15.52
N TYR A 60 9.25 -4.52 15.24
CA TYR A 60 8.94 -3.45 14.29
C TYR A 60 8.86 -3.98 12.85
N ARG A 61 9.78 -4.83 12.41
CA ARG A 61 9.71 -5.49 11.09
C ARG A 61 8.43 -6.31 10.93
N ARG A 62 8.02 -7.07 11.95
CA ARG A 62 6.73 -7.79 11.94
C ARG A 62 5.52 -6.85 11.87
N LEU A 63 5.58 -5.69 12.51
CA LEU A 63 4.53 -4.68 12.41
C LEU A 63 4.41 -4.15 10.98
N LEU A 64 5.53 -3.81 10.33
CA LEU A 64 5.53 -3.34 8.95
C LEU A 64 4.98 -4.40 7.99
N HIS A 65 5.44 -5.65 8.10
CA HIS A 65 4.92 -6.75 7.30
C HIS A 65 3.41 -6.96 7.48
N ARG A 66 2.87 -6.77 8.69
CA ARG A 66 1.42 -6.85 8.93
C ARG A 66 0.67 -5.68 8.28
N ILE A 67 1.26 -4.50 8.25
CA ILE A 67 0.69 -3.35 7.53
C ILE A 67 0.64 -3.65 6.03
N ASP A 68 1.74 -4.14 5.45
CA ASP A 68 1.80 -4.50 4.03
C ASP A 68 0.77 -5.59 3.69
N GLY A 69 0.62 -6.61 4.53
CA GLY A 69 -0.42 -7.64 4.36
C GLY A 69 -1.85 -7.09 4.43
N LEU A 70 -2.13 -6.09 5.27
CA LEU A 70 -3.44 -5.43 5.30
C LEU A 70 -3.67 -4.60 4.03
N VAL A 71 -2.66 -3.86 3.57
CA VAL A 71 -2.73 -3.10 2.32
C VAL A 71 -2.95 -4.04 1.14
N GLY A 72 -2.25 -5.18 1.10
CA GLY A 72 -2.45 -6.23 0.09
C GLY A 72 -3.91 -6.66 0.00
N ARG A 73 -4.52 -7.05 1.14
CA ARG A 73 -5.95 -7.44 1.19
C ARG A 73 -6.92 -6.32 0.78
N ILE A 74 -6.56 -5.06 1.01
CA ILE A 74 -7.37 -3.92 0.57
C ILE A 74 -7.24 -3.75 -0.95
N VAL A 75 -6.02 -3.80 -1.47
CA VAL A 75 -5.71 -3.69 -2.90
C VAL A 75 -6.28 -4.88 -3.68
N GLU A 76 -6.41 -6.05 -3.07
CA GLU A 76 -7.03 -7.25 -3.64
C GLU A 76 -8.50 -7.01 -4.08
N ARG A 77 -9.20 -6.06 -3.47
CA ARG A 77 -10.56 -5.64 -3.89
C ARG A 77 -10.57 -5.05 -5.29
N HIS A 78 -9.40 -4.68 -5.80
CA HIS A 78 -9.19 -4.01 -7.08
C HIS A 78 -8.45 -4.90 -8.10
N LEU A 79 -8.35 -6.22 -7.85
CA LEU A 79 -7.67 -7.19 -8.74
C LEU A 79 -8.23 -7.24 -10.16
N GLN A 80 -9.45 -6.74 -10.41
CA GLN A 80 -9.99 -6.65 -11.76
C GLN A 80 -9.08 -5.87 -12.72
N PHE A 81 -8.24 -4.96 -12.22
CA PHE A 81 -7.22 -4.30 -13.04
C PHE A 81 -6.10 -5.26 -13.47
N LEU A 82 -5.70 -6.20 -12.60
CA LEU A 82 -4.65 -7.19 -12.90
C LEU A 82 -5.12 -8.25 -13.90
N PHE A 83 -6.30 -8.85 -13.67
CA PHE A 83 -6.79 -9.95 -14.51
C PHE A 83 -7.05 -9.51 -15.96
N ARG A 84 -7.43 -8.25 -16.18
CA ARG A 84 -7.59 -7.70 -17.53
C ARG A 84 -6.27 -7.66 -18.28
N THR A 85 -5.18 -7.27 -17.62
CA THR A 85 -3.85 -7.21 -18.23
C THR A 85 -3.34 -8.60 -18.56
N GLU A 86 -3.44 -9.56 -17.64
CA GLU A 86 -2.98 -10.95 -17.87
C GLU A 86 -3.72 -11.63 -19.03
N ALA A 87 -4.99 -11.28 -19.26
CA ALA A 87 -5.76 -11.79 -20.38
C ALA A 87 -5.32 -11.20 -21.73
N LYS A 88 -4.84 -9.95 -21.74
CA LYS A 88 -4.45 -9.22 -22.96
C LYS A 88 -2.97 -9.41 -23.34
N ALA A 89 -2.10 -9.54 -22.34
CA ALA A 89 -0.66 -9.66 -22.51
C ALA A 89 -0.23 -11.09 -22.13
N PRO A 90 -0.22 -12.04 -23.09
CA PRO A 90 0.07 -13.44 -22.81
C PRO A 90 1.53 -13.71 -22.41
N ASP A 91 2.42 -12.77 -22.69
CA ASP A 91 3.82 -12.75 -22.26
C ASP A 91 4.13 -11.36 -21.68
N ILE A 92 4.04 -11.26 -20.35
CA ILE A 92 4.24 -9.99 -19.64
C ILE A 92 5.69 -9.52 -19.76
N ARG A 93 6.65 -10.45 -19.77
CA ARG A 93 8.08 -10.13 -19.85
C ARG A 93 8.40 -9.45 -21.17
N ARG A 94 7.92 -10.01 -22.29
CA ARG A 94 8.05 -9.39 -23.61
C ARG A 94 7.30 -8.06 -23.71
N ALA A 95 6.11 -7.96 -23.14
CA ALA A 95 5.33 -6.72 -23.16
C ALA A 95 6.03 -5.56 -22.41
N LEU A 96 6.92 -5.88 -21.47
CA LEU A 96 7.79 -4.92 -20.79
C LEU A 96 9.12 -4.66 -21.52
N GLY A 97 9.35 -5.29 -22.68
CA GLY A 97 10.60 -5.18 -23.44
C GLY A 97 11.78 -5.91 -22.82
N LEU A 98 11.53 -6.91 -21.96
CA LEU A 98 12.56 -7.65 -21.22
C LEU A 98 12.94 -8.98 -21.91
N ASP A 99 13.07 -8.97 -23.25
CA ASP A 99 13.40 -10.20 -24.01
C ASP A 99 14.82 -10.72 -23.71
N ASP A 100 15.75 -9.84 -23.30
CA ASP A 100 17.08 -10.25 -22.85
C ASP A 100 16.99 -10.91 -21.44
N PRO A 101 17.50 -12.14 -21.26
CA PRO A 101 17.58 -12.78 -19.95
C PRO A 101 18.38 -11.98 -18.90
N ALA A 102 19.32 -11.14 -19.32
CA ALA A 102 20.08 -10.25 -18.44
C ALA A 102 19.32 -8.98 -18.06
N ALA A 103 18.24 -8.63 -18.79
CA ALA A 103 17.45 -7.45 -18.49
C ALA A 103 16.68 -7.60 -17.17
N THR A 104 16.74 -6.52 -16.40
CA THR A 104 16.09 -6.37 -15.09
C THR A 104 14.89 -5.43 -15.21
N LEU A 105 14.05 -5.37 -14.18
CA LEU A 105 12.91 -4.43 -14.16
C LEU A 105 13.34 -2.96 -14.23
N ARG A 106 14.61 -2.64 -13.93
CA ARG A 106 15.15 -1.29 -14.05
C ARG A 106 15.43 -0.87 -15.48
N ASP A 107 15.52 -1.83 -16.40
CA ASP A 107 15.82 -1.62 -17.81
C ASP A 107 14.55 -1.40 -18.66
N ILE A 108 13.36 -1.44 -18.04
CA ILE A 108 12.08 -1.19 -18.72
C ILE A 108 12.04 0.23 -19.27
N ASP A 109 11.72 0.35 -20.57
CA ASP A 109 11.37 1.64 -21.18
C ASP A 109 9.95 2.04 -20.78
N ILE A 110 9.85 2.82 -19.71
CA ILE A 110 8.57 3.32 -19.17
C ILE A 110 7.81 4.14 -20.22
N ALA A 111 8.50 4.89 -21.08
CA ALA A 111 7.86 5.78 -22.04
C ALA A 111 7.23 5.00 -23.21
N ALA A 112 7.87 3.91 -23.64
CA ALA A 112 7.37 3.04 -24.70
C ALA A 112 6.41 1.94 -24.21
N GLY A 113 6.46 1.60 -22.93
CA GLY A 113 5.69 0.48 -22.36
C GLY A 113 4.16 0.67 -22.44
N ASP A 114 3.45 -0.46 -22.55
CA ASP A 114 1.99 -0.47 -22.50
C ASP A 114 1.47 0.00 -21.11
N PRO A 115 0.50 0.93 -21.03
CA PRO A 115 0.07 1.49 -19.75
C PRO A 115 -0.56 0.44 -18.81
N GLU A 116 -1.27 -0.55 -19.35
CA GLU A 116 -1.92 -1.60 -18.56
C GLU A 116 -0.87 -2.57 -17.97
N VAL A 117 0.17 -2.90 -18.75
CA VAL A 117 1.27 -3.76 -18.30
C VAL A 117 2.16 -3.05 -17.27
N LEU A 118 2.45 -1.76 -17.50
CA LEU A 118 3.18 -0.94 -16.54
C LEU A 118 2.40 -0.76 -15.22
N LEU A 119 1.09 -0.53 -15.30
CA LEU A 119 0.24 -0.47 -14.11
C LEU A 119 0.19 -1.82 -13.40
N TYR A 120 0.06 -2.93 -14.12
CA TYR A 120 0.12 -4.29 -13.56
C TYR A 120 1.41 -4.48 -12.75
N LEU A 121 2.56 -4.10 -13.31
CA LEU A 121 3.84 -4.18 -12.61
C LEU A 121 3.84 -3.34 -11.32
N CYS A 122 3.21 -2.17 -11.31
CA CYS A 122 3.13 -1.32 -10.12
C CYS A 122 2.49 -2.01 -8.91
N PHE A 123 1.54 -2.93 -9.09
CA PHE A 123 0.97 -3.68 -7.97
C PHE A 123 2.02 -4.55 -7.27
N PHE A 124 2.88 -5.22 -8.04
CA PHE A 124 3.96 -6.05 -7.50
C PHE A 124 5.11 -5.21 -6.96
N LEU A 125 5.43 -4.08 -7.59
CA LEU A 125 6.43 -3.17 -7.04
C LEU A 125 5.96 -2.51 -5.73
N TYR A 126 4.64 -2.43 -5.50
CA TYR A 126 4.09 -1.91 -4.26
C TYR A 126 4.10 -2.93 -3.11
N LEU A 127 3.64 -4.16 -3.37
CA LEU A 127 3.38 -5.16 -2.34
C LEU A 127 4.41 -6.30 -2.31
N GLY A 128 5.25 -6.40 -3.33
CA GLY A 128 5.97 -7.62 -3.65
C GLY A 128 5.04 -8.73 -4.15
N GLY A 129 5.62 -9.85 -4.58
CA GLY A 129 4.85 -11.07 -4.89
C GLY A 129 5.45 -11.87 -6.03
N THR A 130 4.62 -12.73 -6.63
CA THR A 130 4.97 -13.51 -7.82
C THR A 130 4.11 -13.05 -8.97
N ALA A 131 4.73 -12.50 -10.00
CA ALA A 131 4.07 -12.09 -11.24
C ALA A 131 4.26 -13.17 -12.31
N ARG A 132 3.22 -13.39 -13.11
CA ARG A 132 3.28 -14.28 -14.28
C ARG A 132 4.42 -13.82 -15.22
N ASP A 133 5.20 -14.78 -15.71
CA ASP A 133 6.35 -14.61 -16.64
C ASP A 133 7.53 -13.77 -16.12
N LEU A 134 7.39 -13.08 -14.98
CA LEU A 134 8.45 -12.32 -14.31
C LEU A 134 9.02 -13.05 -13.09
N GLY A 135 8.29 -14.00 -12.53
CA GLY A 135 8.68 -14.72 -11.32
C GLY A 135 8.51 -13.86 -10.07
N LYS A 136 9.41 -14.04 -9.10
CA LYS A 136 9.38 -13.27 -7.85
C LYS A 136 9.79 -11.82 -8.11
N VAL A 137 8.93 -10.88 -7.74
CA VAL A 137 9.16 -9.44 -7.81
C VAL A 137 9.21 -8.92 -6.38
N ASP A 138 10.36 -8.35 -6.00
CA ASP A 138 10.50 -7.63 -4.74
C ASP A 138 9.91 -6.22 -4.87
N GLY A 139 9.42 -5.66 -3.77
CA GLY A 139 8.90 -4.30 -3.76
C GLY A 139 10.00 -3.28 -4.08
N ASP A 140 9.74 -2.39 -5.04
CA ASP A 140 10.61 -1.27 -5.41
C ASP A 140 9.74 -0.01 -5.57
N ALA A 141 9.61 0.71 -4.45
CA ALA A 141 8.80 1.91 -4.38
C ALA A 141 9.31 3.03 -5.31
N GLU A 142 10.62 3.07 -5.59
CA GLU A 142 11.20 4.09 -6.46
C GLU A 142 10.79 3.84 -7.91
N LEU A 143 10.95 2.61 -8.40
CA LEU A 143 10.52 2.23 -9.74
C LEU A 143 9.00 2.37 -9.90
N MET A 144 8.23 1.93 -8.90
CA MET A 144 6.77 2.10 -8.89
C MET A 144 6.38 3.57 -9.08
N MET A 145 6.97 4.47 -8.28
CA MET A 145 6.65 5.89 -8.34
C MET A 145 7.06 6.53 -9.66
N ARG A 146 8.19 6.11 -10.26
CA ARG A 146 8.61 6.56 -11.60
C ARG A 146 7.60 6.17 -12.68
N ILE A 147 7.12 4.92 -12.65
CA ILE A 147 6.12 4.43 -13.59
C ILE A 147 4.81 5.19 -13.40
N LEU A 148 4.30 5.31 -12.17
CA LEU A 148 3.05 6.00 -11.90
C LEU A 148 3.10 7.49 -12.25
N ASP A 149 4.25 8.15 -12.05
CA ASP A 149 4.42 9.56 -12.45
C ASP A 149 4.29 9.74 -13.97
N ASP A 150 4.91 8.84 -14.76
CA ASP A 150 4.77 8.84 -16.22
C ASP A 150 3.33 8.59 -16.67
N LEU A 151 2.72 7.51 -16.16
CA LEU A 151 1.34 7.12 -16.50
C LEU A 151 0.34 8.22 -16.16
N VAL A 152 0.49 8.89 -15.01
CA VAL A 152 -0.44 9.93 -14.55
C VAL A 152 -0.18 11.27 -15.24
N ARG A 153 1.07 11.75 -15.23
CA ARG A 153 1.37 13.12 -15.67
C ARG A 153 1.51 13.26 -17.17
N ARG A 154 2.15 12.30 -17.83
CA ARG A 154 2.42 12.37 -19.27
C ARG A 154 1.31 11.75 -20.08
N ARG A 155 0.79 10.61 -19.61
CA ARG A 155 -0.17 9.81 -20.37
C ARG A 155 -1.62 10.00 -19.94
N GLY A 156 -1.85 10.65 -18.79
CA GLY A 156 -3.19 10.92 -18.28
C GLY A 156 -4.00 9.65 -18.01
N TYR A 157 -3.34 8.51 -17.74
CA TYR A 157 -3.96 7.19 -17.70
C TYR A 157 -4.84 7.02 -16.44
N PRO A 158 -6.18 6.94 -16.57
CA PRO A 158 -7.08 7.02 -15.41
C PRO A 158 -6.92 5.91 -14.37
N PRO A 159 -6.71 4.63 -14.73
CA PRO A 159 -6.44 3.58 -13.74
C PRO A 159 -5.17 3.83 -12.92
N ALA A 160 -4.15 4.48 -13.50
CA ALA A 160 -2.96 4.88 -12.74
C ALA A 160 -3.22 6.06 -11.80
N GLN A 161 -4.12 6.98 -12.15
CA GLN A 161 -4.56 8.05 -11.22
C GLN A 161 -5.21 7.42 -9.98
N PHE A 162 -6.08 6.43 -10.18
CA PHE A 162 -6.68 5.67 -9.10
C PHE A 162 -5.64 4.97 -8.23
N PHE A 163 -4.74 4.19 -8.85
CA PHE A 163 -3.74 3.42 -8.10
C PHE A 163 -2.74 4.33 -7.37
N LEU A 164 -2.27 5.42 -7.98
CA LEU A 164 -1.45 6.40 -7.29
C LEU A 164 -2.23 7.05 -6.13
N GLY A 165 -3.54 7.28 -6.28
CA GLY A 165 -4.42 7.72 -5.20
C GLY A 165 -4.46 6.74 -4.02
N LEU A 166 -4.53 5.44 -4.27
CA LEU A 166 -4.41 4.39 -3.25
C LEU A 166 -3.04 4.44 -2.55
N VAL A 167 -1.94 4.48 -3.31
CA VAL A 167 -0.59 4.58 -2.76
C VAL A 167 -0.45 5.83 -1.89
N MET A 168 -1.01 6.97 -2.29
CA MET A 168 -1.01 8.19 -1.46
C MET A 168 -1.91 8.06 -0.22
N LYS A 169 -3.00 7.28 -0.27
CA LYS A 169 -3.88 7.05 0.88
C LYS A 169 -3.22 6.18 1.96
N TYR A 170 -2.56 5.09 1.56
CA TYR A 170 -1.95 4.11 2.46
C TYR A 170 -0.46 4.39 2.76
N GLY A 171 0.18 5.23 1.95
CA GLY A 171 1.59 5.55 2.00
C GLY A 171 2.40 4.72 0.99
N VAL A 172 3.46 5.33 0.47
CA VAL A 172 4.39 4.70 -0.49
C VAL A 172 5.10 3.48 0.11
N ARG A 173 5.25 3.45 1.43
CA ARG A 173 5.77 2.32 2.22
C ARG A 173 5.04 2.22 3.55
N ALA A 174 5.11 1.05 4.21
CA ALA A 174 4.52 0.82 5.53
C ALA A 174 5.01 1.81 6.60
N ASP A 175 6.27 2.24 6.54
CA ASP A 175 6.91 3.15 7.51
C ASP A 175 6.68 4.65 7.21
N LEU A 176 6.08 4.98 6.07
CA LEU A 176 5.84 6.37 5.67
C LEU A 176 4.37 6.76 5.78
N PRO A 177 4.05 8.00 6.21
CA PRO A 177 2.68 8.48 6.24
C PRO A 177 2.11 8.60 4.82
N GLY A 178 0.81 8.40 4.68
CA GLY A 178 0.08 8.72 3.45
C GLY A 178 -0.03 10.24 3.23
N ASN A 179 -0.12 10.65 1.96
CA ASN A 179 -0.46 12.01 1.57
C ASN A 179 -1.95 12.09 1.21
N LEU A 180 -2.81 12.27 2.21
CA LEU A 180 -4.26 12.24 2.01
C LEU A 180 -4.79 13.39 1.14
N ALA A 181 -4.09 14.52 1.07
CA ALA A 181 -4.47 15.63 0.20
C ALA A 181 -4.29 15.24 -1.27
N GLU A 182 -3.13 14.65 -1.59
CA GLU A 182 -2.85 14.18 -2.94
C GLU A 182 -3.71 12.95 -3.30
N ALA A 183 -3.93 12.03 -2.35
CA ALA A 183 -4.86 10.93 -2.53
C ALA A 183 -6.26 11.42 -2.91
N ARG A 184 -6.79 12.43 -2.18
CA ARG A 184 -8.10 13.03 -2.49
C ARG A 184 -8.14 13.60 -3.90
N ARG A 185 -7.11 14.36 -4.28
CA ARG A 185 -7.00 14.98 -5.61
C ARG A 185 -7.01 13.92 -6.71
N LEU A 186 -6.17 12.90 -6.59
CA LEU A 186 -6.02 11.82 -7.57
C LEU A 186 -7.27 10.95 -7.68
N LEU A 187 -7.89 10.60 -6.55
CA LEU A 187 -9.11 9.80 -6.57
C LEU A 187 -10.29 10.56 -7.18
N HIS A 188 -10.44 11.87 -6.91
CA HIS A 188 -11.45 12.68 -7.62
C HIS A 188 -11.18 12.76 -9.12
N LEU A 189 -9.91 12.92 -9.52
CA LEU A 189 -9.53 12.91 -10.94
C LEU A 189 -9.87 11.57 -11.60
N ALA A 190 -9.60 10.45 -10.92
CA ALA A 190 -9.94 9.12 -11.40
C ALA A 190 -11.47 8.92 -11.55
N VAL A 191 -12.28 9.40 -10.60
CA VAL A 191 -13.75 9.41 -10.71
C VAL A 191 -14.20 10.22 -11.92
N ALA A 192 -13.65 11.43 -12.10
CA ALA A 192 -13.99 12.29 -13.23
C ALA A 192 -13.65 11.65 -14.59
N ASN A 193 -12.68 10.74 -14.62
CA ASN A 193 -12.27 9.97 -15.80
C ASN A 193 -12.90 8.56 -15.85
N GLY A 194 -13.97 8.29 -15.09
CA GLY A 194 -14.77 7.06 -15.20
C GLY A 194 -14.23 5.84 -14.44
N VAL A 195 -13.36 6.03 -13.44
CA VAL A 195 -12.89 4.93 -12.57
C VAL A 195 -13.74 4.86 -11.31
N ASP A 196 -14.86 4.13 -11.37
CA ASP A 196 -15.85 4.05 -10.29
C ASP A 196 -15.29 3.54 -8.96
N ALA A 197 -14.27 2.66 -9.01
CA ALA A 197 -13.58 2.16 -7.82
C ALA A 197 -13.00 3.29 -6.95
N ALA A 198 -12.63 4.42 -7.55
CA ALA A 198 -12.12 5.59 -6.81
C ALA A 198 -13.16 6.22 -5.88
N ALA A 199 -14.45 6.13 -6.20
CA ALA A 199 -15.52 6.67 -5.36
C ALA A 199 -15.67 5.88 -4.04
N LEU A 200 -15.43 4.57 -4.06
CA LEU A 200 -15.40 3.75 -2.85
C LEU A 200 -14.25 4.21 -1.92
N GLU A 201 -13.08 4.43 -2.48
CA GLU A 201 -11.88 4.83 -1.73
C GLU A 201 -11.98 6.24 -1.14
N LEU A 202 -12.63 7.16 -1.85
CA LEU A 202 -12.92 8.51 -1.36
C LEU A 202 -13.80 8.49 -0.10
N ARG A 203 -14.82 7.62 -0.05
CA ARG A 203 -15.70 7.47 1.13
C ARG A 203 -14.92 7.00 2.37
N GLY A 204 -13.89 6.19 2.18
CA GLY A 204 -13.03 5.69 3.27
C GLY A 204 -11.93 6.67 3.70
N LEU A 205 -11.70 7.77 2.98
CA LEU A 205 -10.52 8.61 3.18
C LEU A 205 -10.49 9.29 4.56
N ASP A 206 -11.65 9.65 5.10
CA ASP A 206 -11.74 10.34 6.39
C ASP A 206 -11.37 9.43 7.58
N LYS A 207 -11.43 8.09 7.40
CA LYS A 207 -10.94 7.14 8.40
C LYS A 207 -9.44 7.27 8.64
N HIS A 208 -8.70 7.80 7.66
CA HIS A 208 -7.26 8.04 7.75
C HIS A 208 -6.93 9.40 8.40
N ALA A 209 -7.92 10.24 8.71
CA ALA A 209 -7.71 11.54 9.35
C ALA A 209 -6.83 11.50 10.62
N PRO A 210 -6.92 10.47 11.51
CA PRO A 210 -6.03 10.36 12.67
C PRO A 210 -4.54 10.30 12.30
N LEU A 211 -4.20 9.80 11.12
CA LEU A 211 -2.82 9.68 10.64
C LEU A 211 -2.24 11.02 10.13
N ARG A 212 -3.09 11.98 9.70
CA ARG A 212 -2.63 13.28 9.17
C ARG A 212 -1.79 14.06 10.18
N ARG A 213 -2.17 13.98 11.45
CA ARG A 213 -1.47 14.70 12.55
C ARG A 213 -0.07 14.14 12.80
N LEU A 214 0.17 12.90 12.38
CA LEU A 214 1.44 12.19 12.55
C LEU A 214 2.38 12.40 11.35
N ALA A 215 1.86 12.81 10.19
CA ALA A 215 2.65 13.04 8.98
C ALA A 215 3.71 14.16 9.12
N GLY A 216 3.61 14.99 10.16
CA GLY A 216 4.58 16.03 10.50
C GLY A 216 5.64 15.60 11.52
N VAL A 217 5.56 14.40 12.09
CA VAL A 217 6.43 13.93 13.17
C VAL A 217 7.37 12.86 12.62
N ARG A 218 8.68 13.11 12.66
CA ARG A 218 9.69 12.09 12.35
C ARG A 218 9.61 10.95 13.38
N PRO A 219 10.09 9.73 13.08
CA PRO A 219 10.10 8.60 14.04
C PRO A 219 10.89 8.87 15.33
N ASP A 220 11.67 9.95 15.40
CA ASP A 220 12.36 10.46 16.60
C ASP A 220 11.52 11.46 17.43
N GLY A 221 10.29 11.78 17.00
CA GLY A 221 9.40 12.73 17.67
C GLY A 221 9.64 14.20 17.29
N VAL A 222 10.53 14.50 16.34
CA VAL A 222 10.85 15.88 15.94
C VAL A 222 9.92 16.35 14.81
N PRO A 223 9.29 17.54 14.90
CA PRO A 223 8.52 18.11 13.81
C PRO A 223 9.41 18.37 12.58
N ARG A 224 8.95 18.00 11.38
CA ARG A 224 9.57 18.52 10.14
C ARG A 224 9.24 20.01 10.04
N THR A 225 10.22 20.87 10.29
CA THR A 225 10.11 22.30 9.97
C THR A 225 9.90 22.44 8.46
N ALA A 226 8.90 23.24 8.10
CA ALA A 226 8.51 23.56 6.72
C ALA A 226 9.64 24.27 5.96
#